data_AF-A0A7D9IDX8-F1
#
_entry.id   AF-A0A7D9IDX8-F1
#
_cell.length_a   1.000
_cell.length_b   1.000
_cell.length_c   1.000
_cell.angle_alpha   90.00
_cell.angle_beta   90.00
_cell.angle_gamma   90.00
#
_symmetry.space_group_name_H-M   'P 1'
#
loop_
_entity.id
_entity.type
_entity.pdbx_description
1 polymer ?
#
loop_
_entity_poly.entity_id
_entity_poly.type
_entity_poly.pdbx_seq_one_letter_code
_entity_poly.pdbx_strand_id
1 'polypeptide(L)'
;TSGTVATQTSGESRVPSTAFPKVAFEDLDPQNQTANGVLWSKCPKTKFCGARHVRIAVCETVAVFNTGAASKAVIMNLCGVTPGVHTMRALRKQDDTRLKLKR
;
A
#
# COMPACT_ATOMS: atom_id res chain seq x y z
N THR A 1 50.36 -24.15 -4.18
CA THR A 1 49.10 -24.30 -4.91
C THR A 1 48.47 -22.94 -5.02
N SER A 2 48.10 -22.60 -6.25
CA SER A 2 47.52 -21.38 -6.81
C SER A 2 46.64 -20.52 -5.90
N GLY A 3 46.69 -19.20 -6.14
CA GLY A 3 45.74 -18.25 -5.54
C GLY A 3 45.98 -16.79 -5.94
N THR A 4 45.87 -16.52 -7.24
CA THR A 4 45.98 -15.25 -7.99
C THR A 4 45.26 -14.02 -7.39
N VAL A 5 45.88 -12.86 -7.61
CA VAL A 5 45.43 -11.45 -7.41
C VAL A 5 44.43 -10.98 -8.47
N ALA A 6 43.40 -10.20 -8.11
CA ALA A 6 42.79 -9.11 -8.92
C ALA A 6 41.76 -8.35 -8.03
N THR A 7 41.98 -7.12 -7.53
CA THR A 7 41.93 -5.77 -8.15
C THR A 7 40.58 -5.35 -8.77
N GLN A 8 40.16 -4.11 -8.44
CA GLN A 8 39.25 -3.20 -9.18
C GLN A 8 37.73 -3.52 -9.09
N THR A 9 36.78 -2.59 -9.05
CA THR A 9 36.73 -1.13 -9.25
C THR A 9 35.33 -0.63 -8.87
N SER A 10 35.24 0.67 -8.59
CA SER A 10 34.04 1.53 -8.64
C SER A 10 32.92 1.04 -9.58
N GLY A 11 31.67 1.11 -9.10
CA GLY A 11 30.48 0.81 -9.88
C GLY A 11 29.24 1.48 -9.29
N GLU A 12 29.05 2.74 -9.63
CA GLU A 12 27.80 3.49 -9.45
C GLU A 12 26.66 2.75 -10.15
N SER A 13 25.78 2.08 -9.39
CA SER A 13 24.61 1.41 -9.96
C SER A 13 23.34 2.22 -9.67
N ARG A 14 23.05 3.08 -10.66
CA ARG A 14 21.74 3.62 -11.01
C ARG A 14 20.63 2.61 -10.66
N VAL A 15 19.83 2.90 -9.64
CA VAL A 15 18.68 2.07 -9.25
C VAL A 15 17.78 1.85 -10.49
N PRO A 16 17.58 0.59 -10.93
CA PRO A 16 16.75 0.31 -12.08
C PRO A 16 15.28 0.64 -11.74
N SER A 17 14.68 1.48 -12.59
CA SER A 17 13.29 1.97 -12.53
C SER A 17 12.19 0.89 -12.65
N THR A 18 12.53 -0.39 -12.45
CA THR A 18 11.63 -1.54 -12.63
C THR A 18 11.55 -2.46 -11.41
N ALA A 19 12.23 -2.15 -10.31
CA ALA A 19 12.16 -2.93 -9.07
C ALA A 19 10.89 -2.61 -8.25
N PHE A 20 9.70 -2.85 -8.81
CA PHE A 20 8.59 -3.25 -7.96
C PHE A 20 8.84 -4.72 -7.62
N PRO A 21 9.09 -5.08 -6.35
CA PRO A 21 9.27 -6.48 -6.00
C PRO A 21 7.98 -7.22 -6.35
N LYS A 22 8.06 -8.11 -7.36
CA LYS A 22 7.09 -9.18 -7.56
C LYS A 22 7.27 -10.17 -6.41
N VAL A 23 6.80 -9.79 -5.22
CA VAL A 23 6.55 -10.78 -4.17
C VAL A 23 5.49 -11.71 -4.76
N ALA A 24 5.82 -13.00 -4.86
CA ALA A 24 4.94 -14.01 -5.44
C ALA A 24 3.58 -13.92 -4.74
N PHE A 25 2.56 -13.59 -5.53
CA PHE A 25 1.21 -13.25 -5.06
C PHE A 25 0.47 -14.45 -4.46
N GLU A 26 1.01 -15.66 -4.63
CA GLU A 26 0.33 -16.93 -4.34
C GLU A 26 0.62 -17.49 -2.93
N ASP A 27 1.69 -17.06 -2.26
CA ASP A 27 2.09 -17.56 -0.91
C ASP A 27 1.61 -16.65 0.24
N LEU A 28 0.69 -15.76 -0.08
CA LEU A 28 0.23 -14.68 0.78
C LEU A 28 -0.98 -15.15 1.60
N ASP A 29 -0.95 -15.03 2.93
CA ASP A 29 -2.11 -15.33 3.80
C ASP A 29 -3.44 -14.72 3.23
N PRO A 30 -4.58 -15.41 3.24
CA PRO A 30 -5.83 -14.94 2.62
C PRO A 30 -6.21 -13.49 2.96
N GLN A 31 -5.87 -13.06 4.17
CA GLN A 31 -6.04 -11.68 4.64
C GLN A 31 -5.25 -10.66 3.82
N ASN A 32 -3.98 -10.92 3.54
CA ASN A 32 -3.14 -10.00 2.78
C ASN A 32 -3.39 -10.13 1.26
N GLN A 33 -3.89 -11.26 0.77
CA GLN A 33 -4.40 -11.39 -0.61
C GLN A 33 -5.60 -10.45 -0.85
N THR A 34 -6.56 -10.42 0.09
CA THR A 34 -7.71 -9.51 -0.02
C THR A 34 -7.30 -8.04 0.05
N ALA A 35 -6.36 -7.68 0.94
CA ALA A 35 -5.82 -6.32 1.00
C ALA A 35 -5.14 -5.91 -0.32
N ASN A 36 -4.33 -6.80 -0.92
CA ASN A 36 -3.70 -6.54 -2.21
C ASN A 36 -4.72 -6.43 -3.35
N GLY A 37 -5.78 -7.24 -3.35
CA GLY A 37 -6.88 -7.11 -4.30
C GLY A 37 -7.57 -5.74 -4.23
N VAL A 38 -7.81 -5.24 -3.02
CA VAL A 38 -8.38 -3.90 -2.78
C VAL A 38 -7.41 -2.78 -3.19
N LEU A 39 -6.10 -2.96 -2.99
CA LEU A 39 -5.10 -1.99 -3.44
C LEU A 39 -5.10 -1.87 -4.97
N TRP A 40 -5.01 -3.01 -5.67
CA TRP A 40 -4.93 -3.03 -7.12
C TRP A 40 -6.25 -2.66 -7.82
N SER A 41 -7.40 -2.77 -7.14
CA SER A 41 -8.67 -2.24 -7.66
C SER A 41 -8.69 -0.70 -7.67
N LYS A 42 -7.99 -0.05 -6.72
CA LYS A 42 -7.81 1.42 -6.69
C LYS A 42 -6.69 1.91 -7.61
N CYS A 43 -5.62 1.13 -7.74
CA CYS A 43 -4.49 1.42 -8.61
C CYS A 43 -4.33 0.31 -9.65
N PRO A 44 -5.10 0.33 -10.75
CA PRO A 44 -5.04 -0.73 -11.75
C PRO A 44 -3.64 -0.82 -12.35
N LYS A 45 -3.08 -2.04 -12.40
CA LYS A 45 -1.77 -2.30 -13.03
C LYS A 45 -1.73 -1.95 -14.52
N THR A 46 -2.89 -1.81 -15.14
CA THR A 46 -3.08 -1.45 -16.55
C THR A 46 -3.05 0.06 -16.80
N LYS A 47 -3.06 0.90 -15.76
CA LYS A 47 -3.01 2.35 -15.88
C LYS A 47 -1.84 2.92 -15.10
N PHE A 48 -1.17 3.90 -15.69
CA PHE A 48 -0.13 4.64 -15.00
C PHE A 48 -0.74 5.45 -13.85
N CYS A 49 -0.48 5.02 -12.62
CA CYS A 49 -0.79 5.76 -11.41
C CYS A 49 0.50 6.42 -10.94
N GLY A 50 0.50 7.76 -10.78
CA GLY A 50 1.69 8.47 -10.30
C GLY A 50 2.15 7.95 -8.93
N ALA A 51 3.45 7.99 -8.65
CA ALA A 51 4.04 7.42 -7.43
C ALA A 51 3.37 7.92 -6.14
N ARG A 52 2.99 9.21 -6.09
CA ARG A 52 2.24 9.79 -4.97
C ARG A 52 0.88 9.12 -4.75
N HIS A 53 0.16 8.82 -5.82
CA HIS A 53 -1.15 8.18 -5.76
C HIS A 53 -1.04 6.75 -5.24
N VAL A 54 -0.06 5.97 -5.74
CA VAL A 54 0.19 4.60 -5.28
C VAL A 54 0.53 4.58 -3.80
N ARG A 55 1.40 5.48 -3.33
CA ARG A 55 1.76 5.59 -1.90
C ARG A 55 0.55 5.85 -1.01
N ILE A 56 -0.31 6.80 -1.40
CA ILE A 56 -1.54 7.13 -0.65
C ILE A 56 -2.48 5.92 -0.64
N ALA A 57 -2.66 5.25 -1.78
CA ALA A 57 -3.53 4.08 -1.89
C ALA A 57 -3.04 2.90 -1.04
N VAL A 58 -1.73 2.67 -0.97
CA VAL A 58 -1.12 1.66 -0.08
C VAL A 58 -1.40 2.00 1.37
N CYS A 59 -1.08 3.21 1.82
CA CYS A 59 -1.33 3.65 3.19
C CYS A 59 -2.81 3.53 3.55
N GLU A 60 -3.71 3.95 2.65
CA GLU A 60 -5.15 3.86 2.86
C GLU A 60 -5.63 2.41 2.98
N THR A 61 -5.15 1.53 2.11
CA THR A 61 -5.61 0.15 2.08
C THR A 61 -5.15 -0.60 3.33
N VAL A 62 -3.88 -0.41 3.74
CA VAL A 62 -3.34 -1.02 4.96
C VAL A 62 -4.04 -0.48 6.21
N ALA A 63 -4.25 0.83 6.31
CA ALA A 63 -4.88 1.43 7.47
C ALA A 63 -6.36 1.00 7.62
N VAL A 64 -7.10 0.92 6.51
CA VAL A 64 -8.49 0.45 6.50
C VAL A 64 -8.58 -1.02 6.87
N PHE A 65 -7.63 -1.84 6.40
CA PHE A 65 -7.59 -3.26 6.72
C PHE A 65 -7.34 -3.51 8.22
N ASN A 66 -6.36 -2.81 8.80
CA ASN A 66 -5.94 -3.01 10.19
C ASN A 66 -6.84 -2.31 11.21
N THR A 67 -7.15 -1.04 10.98
CA THR A 67 -7.81 -0.17 11.97
C THR A 67 -9.27 0.11 11.62
N GLY A 68 -9.63 0.08 10.33
CA GLY A 68 -10.97 0.38 9.84
C GLY A 68 -11.06 1.67 9.04
N ALA A 69 -12.23 1.96 8.48
CA ALA A 69 -12.52 3.09 7.62
C ALA A 69 -12.25 4.45 8.28
N ALA A 70 -12.42 4.58 9.59
CA ALA A 70 -12.10 5.81 10.33
C ALA A 70 -10.63 6.25 10.17
N SER A 71 -9.70 5.31 9.91
CA SER A 71 -8.30 5.64 9.65
C SER A 71 -8.08 6.50 8.40
N LYS A 72 -9.02 6.49 7.44
CA LYS A 72 -8.98 7.36 6.26
C LYS A 72 -8.97 8.83 6.63
N ALA A 73 -9.61 9.22 7.73
CA ALA A 73 -9.61 10.61 8.20
C ALA A 73 -8.19 11.11 8.52
N VAL A 74 -7.34 10.25 9.09
CA VAL A 74 -5.94 10.56 9.38
C VAL A 74 -5.16 10.75 8.09
N ILE A 75 -5.39 9.88 7.09
CA ILE A 75 -4.71 9.94 5.79
C ILE A 75 -5.15 11.18 5.01
N MET A 76 -6.43 11.56 5.08
CA MET A 76 -6.93 12.81 4.51
C MET A 76 -6.19 14.01 5.11
N ASN A 77 -6.07 14.08 6.45
CA ASN A 77 -5.31 15.14 7.12
C ASN A 77 -3.84 15.16 6.67
N LEU A 78 -3.18 14.00 6.56
CA LEU A 78 -1.81 13.89 6.06
C LEU A 78 -1.66 14.35 4.59
N CYS A 79 -2.74 14.26 3.81
CA CYS A 79 -2.80 14.78 2.45
C CYS A 79 -3.17 16.26 2.37
N GLY A 80 -3.35 16.94 3.51
CA GLY A 80 -3.77 18.34 3.58
C GLY A 80 -5.27 18.56 3.41
N VAL A 81 -6.08 17.50 3.52
CA VAL A 81 -7.54 17.55 3.38
C VAL A 81 -8.18 17.31 4.75
N THR A 82 -8.81 18.33 5.32
CA THR A 82 -9.52 18.17 6.58
C THR A 82 -10.86 17.44 6.35
N PRO A 83 -11.09 16.27 6.97
CA PRO A 83 -12.35 15.56 6.81
C PRO A 83 -13.47 16.30 7.53
N GLY A 84 -14.58 16.54 6.83
CA GLY A 84 -15.76 17.17 7.40
C GLY A 84 -16.59 16.21 8.27
N VAL A 85 -17.57 16.75 8.99
CA VAL A 85 -18.48 16.00 9.88
C VAL A 85 -19.20 14.87 9.13
N HIS A 86 -19.65 15.12 7.89
CA HIS A 86 -20.30 14.11 7.06
C HIS A 86 -19.37 12.96 6.68
N THR A 87 -18.12 13.28 6.32
CA THR A 87 -17.09 12.28 6.03
C THR A 87 -16.84 11.39 7.25
N MET A 88 -16.64 12.00 8.42
CA MET A 88 -16.44 11.27 9.68
C MET A 88 -17.62 10.35 10.01
N ARG A 89 -18.86 10.82 9.82
CA ARG A 89 -20.06 10.01 10.05
C ARG A 89 -20.15 8.83 9.09
N ALA A 90 -19.82 9.03 7.81
CA ALA A 90 -19.80 7.96 6.81
C ALA A 90 -18.74 6.89 7.12
N LEU A 91 -17.52 7.32 7.50
CA LEU A 91 -16.44 6.40 7.87
C LEU A 91 -16.80 5.57 9.12
N ARG A 92 -17.38 6.20 10.15
CA ARG A 92 -17.85 5.48 11.34
C ARG A 92 -18.95 4.46 11.00
N LYS A 93 -19.91 4.83 10.14
CA LYS A 93 -20.95 3.90 9.68
C LYS A 93 -20.36 2.69 8.94
N GLN A 94 -19.31 2.89 8.15
CA GLN A 94 -18.60 1.79 7.48
C GLN A 94 -17.92 0.87 8.50
N ASP A 95 -17.33 1.42 9.55
CA ASP A 95 -16.73 0.63 10.64
C ASP A 95 -17.77 -0.13 11.45
N ASP A 96 -18.92 0.48 11.76
CA ASP A 96 -20.00 -0.19 12.47
C ASP A 96 -20.53 -1.39 11.67
N THR A 97 -20.68 -1.26 10.35
CA THR A 97 -21.05 -2.38 9.48
C THR A 97 -20.00 -3.49 9.50
N ARG A 98 -18.71 -3.14 9.46
CA ARG A 98 -17.60 -4.10 9.54
C ARG A 98 -17.62 -4.88 10.86
N LEU A 99 -17.90 -4.21 11.98
CA LEU A 99 -17.95 -4.85 13.30
C LEU A 99 -19.22 -5.70 13.49
N LYS A 100 -20.35 -5.28 12.91
CA LYS A 100 -21.62 -6.05 12.95
C LYS A 100 -21.55 -7.36 12.16
N LEU A 101 -20.76 -7.41 11.09
CA LEU A 101 -20.54 -8.63 10.31
C LEU A 101 -19.65 -9.67 11.02
N LYS A 102 -18.98 -9.29 12.12
CA LYS A 102 -18.12 -10.19 12.93
C LYS A 102 -18.84 -10.76 14.17
N ARG A 103 -20.15 -10.59 14.30
CA ARG A 103 -20.96 -11.17 15.39
C ARG A 103 -21.82 -12.32 14.88
#